data_AF-U3U0C1-F1
#
_entry.id   AF-U3U0C1-F1
#
_cell.length_a   1.000
_cell.length_b   1.000
_cell.length_c   1.000
_cell.angle_alpha   90.00
_cell.angle_beta   90.00
_cell.angle_gamma   90.00
#
_symmetry.space_group_name_H-M   'P 1'
#
loop_
_entity.id
_entity.type
_entity.pdbx_description
1 polymer ?
#
loop_
_entity_poly.entity_id
_entity_poly.type
_entity_poly.pdbx_seq_one_letter_code
_entity_poly.pdbx_strand_id
1 'polypeptide(L)' 'MAIDMFLKVDGVTGKSKDSNHTGWTDITSFSWCATQPSNMSVGGGGGAGKVNFNDLRLCPLIT' A
#
# COMPACT_ATOMS: atom_id res chain seq x y z
N MET A 1 -0.31 -21.65 2.54
CA MET A 1 -1.28 -21.07 1.59
C MET A 1 -0.68 -19.77 1.09
N ALA A 2 -0.59 -19.59 -0.23
CA ALA A 2 -0.10 -18.34 -0.82
C ALA A 2 -1.30 -17.46 -1.18
N ILE A 3 -1.11 -16.14 -1.16
CA ILE A 3 -2.06 -15.17 -1.68
C ILE A 3 -1.56 -14.67 -3.03
N ASP A 4 -2.46 -14.54 -4.00
CA ASP A 4 -2.16 -13.86 -5.26
C ASP A 4 -2.48 -12.38 -5.11
N MET A 5 -1.57 -11.51 -5.54
CA MET A 5 -1.67 -10.07 -5.36
C MET A 5 -1.41 -9.37 -6.69
N PHE A 6 -2.31 -8.45 -7.05
CA PHE A 6 -2.30 -7.72 -8.31
C PHE A 6 -2.42 -6.22 -8.08
N LEU A 7 -1.71 -5.42 -8.88
CA LEU A 7 -1.75 -3.96 -8.85
C LEU A 7 -2.18 -3.39 -10.21
N LYS A 8 -3.23 -2.56 -10.20
CA LYS A 8 -3.61 -1.73 -11.33
C LYS A 8 -3.12 -0.30 -11.13
N VAL A 9 -2.43 0.24 -12.12
CA VAL A 9 -2.08 1.67 -12.18
C VAL A 9 -2.60 2.21 -13.50
N ASP A 10 -3.41 3.26 -13.44
CA ASP A 10 -3.98 3.85 -14.64
C ASP A 10 -2.87 4.40 -15.56
N GLY A 11 -2.94 4.03 -16.84
CA GLY A 11 -1.91 4.36 -17.83
C GLY A 11 -0.70 3.42 -17.88
N VAL A 12 -0.62 2.41 -17.00
CA VAL A 12 0.44 1.39 -17.02
C VAL A 12 -0.16 0.02 -17.30
N THR A 13 0.40 -0.70 -18.28
CA THR A 13 0.01 -2.07 -18.59
C THR A 13 1.02 -3.05 -18.00
N GLY A 14 0.56 -3.91 -17.10
CA GLY A 14 1.34 -5.01 -16.56
C GLY A 14 1.22 -6.29 -17.41
N LYS A 15 1.76 -7.39 -16.90
CA LYS A 15 1.88 -8.67 -17.61
C LYS A 15 1.01 -9.79 -17.04
N SER A 16 0.14 -9.48 -16.08
CA SER A 16 -0.68 -10.50 -15.43
C SER A 16 -1.62 -11.15 -16.43
N LYS A 17 -1.65 -12.49 -16.39
CA LYS A 17 -2.48 -13.36 -17.21
C LYS A 17 -3.67 -13.91 -16.44
N ASP A 18 -3.87 -13.48 -15.20
CA ASP A 18 -5.03 -13.86 -14.42
C ASP A 18 -6.32 -13.39 -15.12
N SER A 19 -7.34 -14.24 -15.15
CA SER A 19 -8.58 -13.98 -15.89
C SER A 19 -9.37 -12.81 -15.33
N ASN A 20 -9.24 -12.51 -14.03
CA ASN A 20 -9.90 -11.39 -13.38
C ASN A 20 -9.03 -10.13 -13.31
N HIS A 21 -7.71 -10.26 -13.53
CA HIS A 21 -6.73 -9.17 -13.41
C HIS A 21 -5.83 -9.05 -14.65
N THR A 22 -6.37 -9.32 -15.84
CA THR A 22 -5.60 -9.30 -17.08
C THR A 22 -5.00 -7.92 -17.36
N GLY A 23 -3.69 -7.88 -17.63
CA GLY A 23 -2.96 -6.64 -17.90
C GLY A 23 -2.60 -5.82 -16.65
N TRP A 24 -2.80 -6.38 -15.46
CA TRP A 24 -2.32 -5.79 -14.20
C TRP A 24 -0.88 -6.22 -13.93
N THR A 25 -0.24 -5.62 -12.92
CA THR A 25 1.10 -6.01 -12.47
C THR A 25 0.96 -7.02 -11.33
N ASP A 26 1.55 -8.21 -11.50
CA ASP A 26 1.68 -9.17 -10.42
C ASP A 26 2.69 -8.66 -9.38
N ILE A 27 2.35 -8.72 -8.09
CA ILE A 27 3.22 -8.27 -7.01
C ILE A 27 3.47 -9.40 -6.01
N THR A 28 4.69 -9.45 -5.47
CA THR A 28 5.09 -10.49 -4.49
C THR A 28 4.95 -10.01 -3.05
N SER A 29 5.00 -8.69 -2.86
CA SER A 29 4.86 -8.06 -1.55
C SER A 29 4.51 -6.58 -1.70
N PHE A 30 3.82 -6.04 -0.70
CA PHE A 30 3.65 -4.60 -0.53
C PHE A 30 3.72 -4.22 0.95
N SER A 31 4.02 -2.95 1.22
CA SER A 31 4.00 -2.35 2.55
C SER A 31 3.45 -0.94 2.46
N TRP A 32 2.52 -0.62 3.35
CA TRP A 32 1.94 0.72 3.49
C TRP A 32 1.78 1.03 4.97
N CYS A 33 2.01 2.28 5.35
CA CYS A 33 2.03 2.69 6.75
C CYS A 33 1.36 4.05 6.93
N ALA A 34 0.73 4.24 8.08
CA ALA A 34 0.24 5.52 8.54
C ALA A 34 0.72 5.73 9.98
N THR A 35 1.30 6.89 10.25
CA THR A 35 1.83 7.25 11.56
C THR A 35 1.01 8.41 12.12
N GLN A 36 0.36 8.20 13.26
CA GLN A 36 -0.26 9.27 14.02
C GLN A 36 0.76 9.77 15.06
N PRO A 37 1.28 11.01 14.95
CA PRO A 37 2.10 11.57 15.99
C PRO A 37 1.24 11.77 17.24
N SER A 38 1.53 11.03 18.32
CA SER A 38 0.85 11.22 19.60
C SER A 38 1.54 12.33 20.38
N ASN A 39 0.77 13.20 21.02
CA ASN A 39 1.26 14.23 21.94
C ASN A 39 0.67 14.01 23.34
N MET A 40 0.73 12.76 23.82
CA MET A 40 0.18 12.37 25.13
C MET A 40 0.86 13.08 26.33
N SER A 41 1.95 13.82 26.10
CA SER A 41 2.67 14.59 27.13
C SER A 41 2.12 16.01 27.37
N VAL A 42 1.18 16.52 26.58
CA VAL A 42 0.50 17.79 26.87
C VAL A 42 -0.81 17.49 27.61
N GLY A 43 -0.87 17.78 28.91
CA GLY A 43 -2.00 17.40 29.76
C GLY A 43 -3.36 18.01 29.35
N GLY A 44 -4.44 17.38 29.80
CA GLY A 44 -5.80 17.93 29.88
C GLY A 44 -6.70 17.79 28.65
N GLY A 45 -6.14 17.64 27.44
CA GLY A 45 -6.92 17.44 26.22
C GLY A 45 -6.07 16.76 25.16
N GLY A 46 -6.37 15.49 24.87
CA GLY A 46 -5.65 14.68 23.89
C GLY A 46 -5.50 15.43 22.58
N GLY A 47 -4.27 15.81 22.26
CA GLY A 47 -4.01 16.83 21.27
C GLY A 47 -4.44 16.40 19.88
N ALA A 48 -5.08 17.35 19.19
CA ALA A 48 -5.42 17.23 17.78
C ALA A 48 -4.14 16.98 16.97
N GLY A 49 -3.95 15.74 16.52
CA GLY A 49 -2.88 15.33 15.62
C GLY A 49 -3.42 15.08 14.22
N LYS A 50 -2.62 15.36 13.19
CA LYS A 50 -2.90 14.93 11.81
C LYS A 50 -2.10 13.66 11.53
N VAL A 51 -2.76 12.64 10.98
CA VAL A 51 -2.11 11.40 10.56
C VAL A 51 -1.20 11.67 9.35
N ASN A 52 -0.01 11.06 9.35
CA ASN A 52 0.90 11.07 8.21
C ASN A 52 0.84 9.71 7.52
N PHE A 53 0.49 9.70 6.24
CA PHE A 53 0.57 8.49 5.42
C PHE A 53 1.95 8.39 4.77
N ASN A 54 2.56 7.22 4.82
CA ASN A 54 3.79 6.91 4.11
C ASN A 54 3.47 6.39 2.71
N ASP A 55 4.48 6.42 1.82
CA ASP A 55 4.34 5.87 0.48
C ASP A 55 4.02 4.37 0.51
N LEU A 56 3.19 3.94 -0.44
CA LEU A 56 2.99 2.53 -0.75
C LEU A 56 4.25 2.00 -1.44
N ARG A 57 4.95 1.07 -0.81
CA ARG A 57 6.09 0.35 -1.40
C ARG A 57 5.68 -1.04 -1.81
N LEU A 58 6.07 -1.48 -3.00
CA LEU A 58 5.72 -2.79 -3.55
C LEU A 58 6.88 -3.40 -4.33
N CYS A 59 6.92 -4.73 -4.37
CA CYS A 59 7.87 -5.50 -5.15
C CYS A 59 7.13 -6.20 -6.30
N PRO A 60 7.30 -5.74 -7.56
CA PRO A 60 6.67 -6.37 -8.71
C PRO A 60 7.36 -7.69 -9.04
N LEU A 61 6.61 -8.64 -9.56
CA LEU A 61 7.16 -9.85 -10.17
C LEU A 61 7.65 -9.52 -11.58
N ILE A 62 8.94 -9.73 -11.85
CA ILE A 62 9.52 -9.54 -13.18
C ILE A 62 9.52 -10.90 -13.87
N THR A 63 8.68 -11.05 -14.89
CA THR A 63 8.65 -12.21 -15.81
C THR A 63 8.65 -11.72 -17.25
#